data_AF-A0A194PVM8-F1
#
_entry.id   AF-A0A194PVM8-F1
#
_cell.length_a   1.000
_cell.length_b   1.000
_cell.length_c   1.000
_cell.angle_alpha   90.00
_cell.angle_beta   90.00
_cell.angle_gamma   90.00
#
_symmetry.space_group_name_H-M   'P 1'
#
loop_
_entity.id
_entity.type
_entity.pdbx_description
1 polymer ?
#
loop_
_entity_poly.entity_id
_entity_poly.type
_entity_poly.pdbx_seq_one_letter_code
_entity_poly.pdbx_strand_id
1 'polypeptide(L)'
;MYGKLIIKAFIVLSVAWTLHGAVTCTAAGRFADPADSTCKNYTLCVLVTANTSYIGYNYVCPTTSLFNPTTARCTTTYTCNGTTTNTTTTNTTSSAVCTTDGFVADPSSTNCSSYIQCVQINGTFLETTLTCPTGSFYNPNTTLCEVNYVCAFTCTAAGRFANSADTTCQTYYLCVLTTTGTYSQYEYTCPTTSVFSPTTRLCTTSYTCPTASG
;
A
#
# COMPACT_ATOMS: atom_id res chain seq x y z
N MET A 1 -69.48 -0.87 -41.10
CA MET A 1 -68.27 -0.12 -41.55
C MET A 1 -67.23 -0.20 -40.46
N TYR A 2 -66.15 -0.95 -40.69
CA TYR A 2 -65.03 -1.15 -39.77
C TYR A 2 -64.12 0.10 -39.80
N GLY A 3 -63.99 0.80 -38.66
CA GLY A 3 -63.01 1.87 -38.46
C GLY A 3 -61.89 1.39 -37.54
N LYS A 4 -60.68 1.19 -38.09
CA LYS A 4 -59.49 0.73 -37.36
C LYS A 4 -59.00 1.80 -36.37
N LEU A 5 -58.96 1.47 -35.08
CA LEU A 5 -58.24 2.25 -34.06
C LEU A 5 -56.73 2.01 -34.23
N ILE A 6 -55.97 3.04 -34.59
CA ILE A 6 -54.50 2.98 -34.66
C ILE A 6 -53.97 3.48 -33.31
N ILE A 7 -53.69 2.55 -32.40
CA ILE A 7 -52.99 2.83 -31.14
C ILE A 7 -51.49 2.95 -31.47
N LYS A 8 -50.97 4.18 -31.51
CA LYS A 8 -49.52 4.40 -31.57
C LYS A 8 -48.93 4.13 -30.19
N ALA A 9 -48.48 2.89 -29.97
CA ALA A 9 -47.67 2.55 -28.81
C ALA A 9 -46.32 3.26 -28.90
N PHE A 10 -46.14 4.34 -28.15
CA PHE A 10 -44.83 4.93 -27.90
C PHE A 10 -44.06 3.97 -26.98
N ILE A 11 -43.24 3.12 -27.60
CA ILE A 11 -42.22 2.36 -26.88
C ILE A 11 -41.17 3.40 -26.44
N VAL A 12 -41.30 3.89 -25.20
CA VAL A 12 -40.22 4.61 -24.53
C VAL A 12 -39.15 3.56 -24.25
N LEU A 13 -38.20 3.45 -25.17
CA LEU A 13 -36.99 2.67 -24.99
C LEU A 13 -36.17 3.40 -23.92
N SER A 14 -36.41 3.09 -22.65
CA SER A 14 -35.56 3.52 -21.55
C SER A 14 -34.19 2.91 -21.79
N VAL A 15 -33.30 3.70 -22.37
CA VAL A 15 -31.87 3.39 -22.44
C VAL A 15 -31.43 3.26 -20.99
N ALA A 16 -31.25 2.04 -20.51
CA ALA A 16 -30.57 1.82 -19.24
C ALA A 16 -29.12 2.23 -19.49
N TRP A 17 -28.77 3.44 -19.10
CA TRP A 17 -27.37 3.84 -19.01
C TRP A 17 -26.79 2.96 -17.91
N THR A 18 -26.05 1.92 -18.27
CA THR A 18 -25.18 1.27 -17.30
C THR A 18 -24.14 2.31 -16.91
N LEU A 19 -24.34 2.93 -15.75
CA LEU A 19 -23.26 3.55 -15.00
C LEU A 19 -22.25 2.43 -14.78
N HIS A 20 -21.25 2.33 -15.65
CA HIS A 20 -20.12 1.43 -15.48
C HIS A 20 -19.38 1.95 -14.26
N GLY A 21 -19.70 1.33 -13.12
CA GLY A 21 -19.52 1.88 -11.79
C GLY A 21 -18.07 1.83 -11.36
N ALA A 22 -17.64 2.90 -10.70
CA ALA A 22 -16.47 2.87 -9.83
C ALA A 22 -16.53 1.64 -8.91
N VAL A 23 -15.37 1.09 -8.55
CA VAL A 23 -15.26 -0.05 -7.62
C VAL A 23 -16.09 0.23 -6.38
N THR A 24 -17.10 -0.61 -6.14
CA THR A 24 -17.94 -0.52 -4.94
C THR A 24 -17.28 -1.29 -3.82
N CYS A 25 -16.70 -0.57 -2.86
CA CYS A 25 -16.05 -1.17 -1.70
C CYS A 25 -17.08 -1.80 -0.76
N THR A 26 -17.11 -3.14 -0.71
CA THR A 26 -17.95 -3.94 0.20
C THR A 26 -17.13 -4.70 1.25
N ALA A 27 -15.81 -4.72 1.09
CA ALA A 27 -14.85 -5.31 2.01
C ALA A 27 -13.54 -4.51 1.96
N ALA A 28 -12.71 -4.64 3.00
CA ALA A 28 -11.36 -4.11 2.98
C ALA A 28 -10.48 -4.99 2.07
N GLY A 29 -9.64 -4.38 1.25
CA GLY A 29 -8.82 -5.12 0.30
C GLY A 29 -8.42 -4.30 -0.92
N ARG A 30 -7.74 -4.95 -1.87
CA ARG A 30 -7.45 -4.38 -3.18
C ARG A 30 -8.27 -5.13 -4.22
N PHE A 31 -8.99 -4.39 -5.06
CA PHE A 31 -9.90 -4.96 -6.04
C PHE A 31 -9.59 -4.40 -7.43
N ALA A 32 -9.63 -5.27 -8.44
CA ALA A 32 -9.47 -4.85 -9.83
C ALA A 32 -10.59 -3.86 -10.19
N ASP A 33 -10.27 -2.86 -11.00
CA ASP A 33 -11.28 -2.01 -11.61
C ASP A 33 -12.02 -2.81 -12.71
N PRO A 34 -13.33 -3.13 -12.57
CA PRO A 34 -14.07 -3.90 -13.55
C PRO A 34 -14.23 -3.20 -14.90
N ALA A 35 -14.10 -1.87 -14.93
CA ALA A 35 -14.17 -1.08 -16.16
C ALA A 35 -12.83 -1.00 -16.88
N ASP A 36 -11.73 -1.40 -16.23
CA ASP A 36 -10.39 -1.34 -16.81
C ASP A 36 -10.07 -2.60 -17.63
N SER A 37 -10.17 -2.46 -18.95
CA SER A 37 -9.76 -3.50 -19.91
C SER A 37 -8.25 -3.71 -20.00
N THR A 38 -7.44 -2.85 -19.37
CA THR A 38 -5.98 -2.96 -19.35
C THR A 38 -5.45 -3.70 -18.12
N CYS A 39 -6.30 -4.01 -17.13
CA CYS A 39 -5.94 -4.61 -15.84
C CYS A 39 -4.80 -3.87 -15.09
N LYS A 40 -4.66 -2.56 -15.29
CA LYS A 40 -3.67 -1.70 -14.61
C LYS A 40 -4.22 -1.09 -13.33
N ASN A 41 -5.50 -0.76 -13.34
CA ASN A 41 -6.16 0.00 -12.30
C ASN A 41 -6.73 -0.95 -11.25
N TYR A 42 -6.52 -0.58 -10.00
CA TYR A 42 -7.14 -1.25 -8.87
C TYR A 42 -7.50 -0.23 -7.80
N THR A 43 -8.48 -0.57 -6.98
CA THR A 43 -8.92 0.26 -5.86
C THR A 43 -8.53 -0.41 -4.56
N LEU A 44 -7.84 0.32 -3.69
CA LEU A 44 -7.67 -0.03 -2.28
C LEU A 44 -8.91 0.44 -1.52
N CYS A 45 -9.66 -0.49 -0.95
CA CYS A 45 -10.80 -0.22 -0.08
C CYS A 45 -10.33 -0.29 1.38
N VAL A 46 -10.46 0.84 2.08
CA VAL A 46 -10.12 0.96 3.51
C VAL A 46 -11.40 0.98 4.34
N LEU A 47 -11.47 0.14 5.37
CA LEU A 47 -12.58 0.13 6.33
C LEU A 47 -12.42 1.31 7.31
N VAL A 48 -13.45 2.15 7.38
CA VAL A 48 -13.63 3.17 8.41
C VAL A 48 -14.47 2.58 9.53
N THR A 49 -13.83 2.18 10.62
CA THR A 49 -14.51 1.48 11.71
C THR A 49 -15.47 2.35 12.51
N ALA A 50 -15.34 3.68 12.45
CA ALA A 50 -16.22 4.61 13.16
C ALA A 50 -17.70 4.50 12.73
N ASN A 51 -17.94 4.15 11.46
CA ASN A 51 -19.28 4.05 10.88
C ASN A 51 -19.45 2.79 10.01
N THR A 52 -18.53 1.82 10.10
CA THR A 52 -18.53 0.58 9.32
C THR A 52 -18.68 0.79 7.81
N SER A 53 -18.12 1.88 7.29
CA SER A 53 -18.13 2.21 5.86
C SER A 53 -16.77 1.95 5.22
N TYR A 54 -16.73 1.96 3.89
CA TYR A 54 -15.48 1.81 3.15
C TYR A 54 -15.21 3.02 2.27
N ILE A 55 -13.95 3.43 2.21
CA ILE A 55 -13.47 4.45 1.27
C ILE A 55 -12.54 3.79 0.26
N GLY A 56 -12.79 4.04 -1.02
CA GLY A 56 -11.97 3.55 -2.13
C GLY A 56 -10.92 4.57 -2.56
N TYR A 57 -9.69 4.09 -2.78
CA TYR A 57 -8.57 4.87 -3.29
C TYR A 57 -8.02 4.19 -4.55
N ASN A 58 -7.96 4.92 -5.65
CA ASN A 58 -7.54 4.37 -6.94
C ASN A 58 -6.03 4.40 -7.09
N TYR A 59 -5.48 3.29 -7.58
CA TYR A 59 -4.07 3.09 -7.84
C TYR A 59 -3.87 2.46 -9.22
N VAL A 60 -2.65 2.62 -9.72
CA VAL A 60 -2.22 2.07 -11.00
C VAL A 60 -0.99 1.19 -10.74
N CYS A 61 -0.99 -0.02 -11.28
CA CYS A 61 0.19 -0.87 -11.22
C CYS A 61 1.38 -0.22 -11.92
N PRO A 62 2.58 -0.21 -11.31
CA PRO A 62 3.74 0.46 -11.86
C PRO A 62 4.23 -0.24 -13.13
N THR A 63 4.82 0.54 -14.04
CA THR A 63 5.48 0.04 -15.26
C THR A 63 4.59 -0.85 -16.13
N THR A 64 5.06 -2.01 -16.56
CA THR A 64 4.35 -3.01 -17.38
C THR A 64 3.56 -4.02 -16.55
N SER A 65 3.72 -4.05 -15.22
CA SER A 65 3.00 -4.98 -14.33
C SER A 65 1.48 -4.79 -14.37
N LEU A 66 0.74 -5.88 -14.14
CA LEU A 66 -0.72 -5.91 -14.19
C LEU A 66 -1.28 -6.38 -12.85
N PHE A 67 -2.48 -5.90 -12.51
CA PHE A 67 -3.16 -6.26 -11.29
C PHE A 67 -3.76 -7.65 -11.42
N ASN A 68 -3.30 -8.57 -10.60
CA ASN A 68 -3.86 -9.91 -10.48
C ASN A 68 -4.96 -9.92 -9.40
N PRO A 69 -6.25 -10.08 -9.78
CA PRO A 69 -7.36 -10.05 -8.82
C PRO A 69 -7.35 -11.23 -7.84
N THR A 70 -6.71 -12.35 -8.19
CA THR A 70 -6.63 -13.54 -7.33
C THR A 70 -5.64 -13.34 -6.19
N THR A 71 -4.50 -12.68 -6.47
CA THR A 71 -3.47 -12.42 -5.45
C THR A 71 -3.55 -11.01 -4.85
N ALA A 72 -4.43 -10.16 -5.40
CA ALA A 72 -4.61 -8.76 -5.05
C ALA A 72 -3.32 -7.92 -5.15
N ARG A 73 -2.46 -8.23 -6.13
CA ARG A 73 -1.11 -7.67 -6.29
C ARG A 73 -0.80 -7.33 -7.73
N CYS A 74 0.07 -6.34 -7.93
CA CYS A 74 0.67 -6.08 -9.23
C CYS A 74 1.80 -7.08 -9.47
N THR A 75 1.80 -7.73 -10.63
CA THR A 75 2.84 -8.70 -11.02
C THR A 75 3.04 -8.67 -12.54
N THR A 76 4.21 -9.10 -13.00
CA THR A 76 4.52 -9.27 -14.42
C THR A 76 4.03 -10.60 -14.98
N THR A 77 3.60 -11.52 -14.12
CA THR A 77 3.18 -12.89 -14.49
C THR A 77 1.69 -13.02 -14.78
N TYR A 78 0.90 -11.99 -14.48
CA TYR A 78 -0.54 -12.02 -14.72
C TYR A 78 -0.86 -11.70 -16.18
N THR A 79 -1.78 -12.47 -16.76
CA THR A 79 -2.26 -12.26 -18.13
C THR A 79 -3.65 -11.63 -18.11
N CYS A 80 -3.75 -10.38 -18.59
CA CYS A 80 -5.04 -9.71 -18.76
C CYS A 80 -5.67 -10.16 -20.09
N ASN A 81 -6.90 -10.68 -20.02
CA ASN A 81 -7.69 -11.07 -21.21
C ASN A 81 -6.91 -11.92 -22.23
N GLY A 82 -6.06 -12.85 -21.77
CA GLY A 82 -5.27 -13.73 -22.63
C GLY A 82 -4.10 -13.08 -23.38
N THR A 83 -3.76 -11.82 -23.09
CA THR A 83 -2.65 -11.10 -23.76
C THR A 83 -1.45 -10.98 -22.80
N THR A 84 -0.30 -11.53 -23.20
CA THR A 84 0.96 -11.42 -22.47
C THR A 84 1.61 -10.08 -22.79
N THR A 85 1.93 -9.28 -21.77
CA THR A 85 2.78 -8.09 -21.94
C THR A 85 4.16 -8.40 -21.38
N ASN A 86 5.06 -8.85 -22.25
CA ASN A 86 6.48 -9.03 -21.94
C ASN A 86 7.25 -7.84 -22.51
N THR A 87 7.54 -6.83 -21.69
CA THR A 87 8.48 -5.77 -22.10
C THR A 87 9.29 -5.24 -20.93
N THR A 88 10.60 -5.20 -21.17
CA THR A 88 11.70 -4.70 -20.34
C THR A 88 11.59 -3.19 -20.12
N THR A 89 11.65 -2.75 -18.86
CA THR A 89 11.97 -1.36 -18.54
C THR A 89 12.94 -1.34 -17.37
N THR A 90 14.06 -0.66 -17.57
CA THR A 90 15.12 -0.47 -16.60
C THR A 90 14.88 0.82 -15.82
N ASN A 91 14.77 0.72 -14.51
CA ASN A 91 15.26 1.73 -13.58
C ASN A 91 15.50 1.07 -12.22
N THR A 92 16.75 1.14 -11.79
CA THR A 92 17.31 0.42 -10.66
C THR A 92 17.56 1.36 -9.50
N THR A 93 16.85 1.10 -8.39
CA THR A 93 17.34 1.39 -7.05
C THR A 93 17.06 0.15 -6.22
N SER A 94 18.05 -0.76 -6.19
CA SER A 94 18.00 -1.97 -5.36
C SER A 94 18.22 -1.56 -3.92
N SER A 95 17.15 -1.57 -3.13
CA SER A 95 17.27 -1.60 -1.67
C SER A 95 16.88 -3.00 -1.20
N ALA A 96 17.53 -3.49 -0.15
CA ALA A 96 17.46 -4.88 0.28
C ALA A 96 16.13 -5.29 0.98
N VAL A 97 14.99 -4.68 0.63
CA VAL A 97 13.72 -4.85 1.36
C VAL A 97 12.83 -5.91 0.71
N CYS A 98 12.64 -5.86 -0.61
CA CYS A 98 11.76 -6.76 -1.33
C CYS A 98 12.40 -8.14 -1.60
N THR A 99 11.64 -9.21 -1.32
CA THR A 99 12.02 -10.61 -1.61
C THR A 99 10.99 -11.35 -2.47
N THR A 100 9.77 -10.80 -2.59
CA THR A 100 8.67 -11.35 -3.41
C THR A 100 7.71 -10.23 -3.85
N ASP A 101 6.88 -10.50 -4.86
CA ASP A 101 5.80 -9.60 -5.29
C ASP A 101 4.83 -9.34 -4.14
N GLY A 102 4.49 -8.07 -3.90
CA GLY A 102 3.49 -7.70 -2.91
C GLY A 102 3.73 -6.36 -2.26
N PHE A 103 3.38 -6.28 -0.98
CA PHE A 103 3.50 -5.08 -0.18
C PHE A 103 4.24 -5.43 1.10
N VAL A 104 5.17 -4.59 1.51
CA VAL A 104 5.96 -4.74 2.73
C VAL A 104 5.97 -3.42 3.50
N ALA A 105 6.24 -3.50 4.80
CA ALA A 105 6.41 -2.31 5.62
C ALA A 105 7.58 -1.47 5.09
N ASP A 106 7.40 -0.16 5.02
CA ASP A 106 8.50 0.75 4.70
C ASP A 106 9.39 0.90 5.94
N PRO A 107 10.66 0.42 5.90
CA PRO A 107 11.56 0.46 7.05
C PRO A 107 12.04 1.89 7.40
N SER A 108 11.72 2.88 6.56
CA SER A 108 11.91 4.30 6.84
C SER A 108 10.67 4.95 7.43
N SER A 109 9.50 4.30 7.35
CA SER A 109 8.27 4.76 7.97
C SER A 109 8.34 4.58 9.47
N THR A 110 8.40 5.68 10.18
CA THR A 110 8.36 5.68 11.63
C THR A 110 6.93 5.32 12.08
N ASN A 111 5.93 6.01 11.57
CA ASN A 111 4.53 5.89 12.01
C ASN A 111 3.68 4.91 11.18
N CYS A 112 4.30 3.97 10.45
CA CYS A 112 3.60 3.04 9.55
C CYS A 112 2.67 3.72 8.52
N SER A 113 2.86 5.00 8.23
CA SER A 113 2.03 5.75 7.27
C SER A 113 2.43 5.48 5.82
N SER A 114 3.58 4.85 5.60
CA SER A 114 4.07 4.44 4.29
C SER A 114 4.41 2.95 4.27
N TYR A 115 4.36 2.39 3.07
CA TYR A 115 4.66 1.01 2.76
C TYR A 115 5.30 0.92 1.37
N ILE A 116 5.94 -0.19 1.07
CA ILE A 116 6.61 -0.40 -0.22
C ILE A 116 5.81 -1.43 -1.01
N GLN A 117 5.48 -1.10 -2.26
CA GLN A 117 5.04 -2.05 -3.26
C GLN A 117 6.25 -2.66 -3.95
N CYS A 118 6.36 -3.98 -3.89
CA CYS A 118 7.39 -4.78 -4.53
C CYS A 118 6.82 -5.39 -5.81
N VAL A 119 7.48 -5.15 -6.94
CA VAL A 119 7.17 -5.82 -8.21
C VAL A 119 8.44 -6.37 -8.83
N GLN A 120 8.49 -7.68 -9.06
CA GLN A 120 9.58 -8.38 -9.70
C GLN A 120 9.51 -8.17 -11.22
N ILE A 121 10.55 -7.56 -11.76
CA ILE A 121 10.70 -7.26 -13.18
C ILE A 121 12.06 -7.79 -13.61
N ASN A 122 12.08 -8.80 -14.49
CA ASN A 122 13.32 -9.38 -15.04
C ASN A 122 14.35 -9.81 -13.97
N GLY A 123 13.88 -10.35 -12.84
CA GLY A 123 14.75 -10.85 -11.77
C GLY A 123 15.20 -9.80 -10.74
N THR A 124 14.84 -8.53 -10.89
CA THR A 124 15.06 -7.48 -9.88
C THR A 124 13.73 -6.95 -9.35
N PHE A 125 13.73 -6.40 -8.13
CA PHE A 125 12.55 -5.76 -7.56
C PHE A 125 12.54 -4.26 -7.86
N LEU A 126 11.44 -3.79 -8.44
CA LEU A 126 11.06 -2.39 -8.40
C LEU A 126 10.32 -2.12 -7.09
N GLU A 127 10.87 -1.22 -6.28
CA GLU A 127 10.30 -0.78 -5.02
C GLU A 127 9.60 0.57 -5.21
N THR A 128 8.30 0.63 -4.94
CA THR A 128 7.53 1.89 -4.99
C THR A 128 6.99 2.21 -3.60
N THR A 129 7.46 3.28 -2.98
CA THR A 129 6.92 3.76 -1.71
C THR A 129 5.55 4.39 -1.94
N LEU A 130 4.56 3.93 -1.18
CA LEU A 130 3.18 4.38 -1.19
C LEU A 130 2.79 4.84 0.21
N THR A 131 1.94 5.85 0.28
CA THR A 131 1.39 6.35 1.55
C THR A 131 0.01 5.74 1.77
N CYS A 132 -0.27 5.30 2.99
CA CYS A 132 -1.62 4.97 3.40
C CYS A 132 -2.50 6.22 3.39
N PRO A 133 -3.80 6.09 3.11
CA PRO A 133 -4.73 7.19 3.27
C PRO A 133 -4.66 7.85 4.64
N THR A 134 -4.93 9.15 4.70
CA THR A 134 -4.90 9.93 5.95
C THR A 134 -5.72 9.27 7.05
N GLY A 135 -5.12 9.09 8.22
CA GLY A 135 -5.77 8.44 9.37
C GLY A 135 -5.80 6.91 9.32
N SER A 136 -5.08 6.29 8.39
CA SER A 136 -4.87 4.83 8.34
C SER A 136 -3.39 4.48 8.30
N PHE A 137 -3.06 3.27 8.76
CA PHE A 137 -1.69 2.81 8.93
C PHE A 137 -1.51 1.42 8.32
N TYR A 138 -0.33 1.17 7.76
CA TYR A 138 -0.03 -0.10 7.10
C TYR A 138 0.15 -1.21 8.14
N ASN A 139 -0.72 -2.22 8.06
CA ASN A 139 -0.62 -3.43 8.85
C ASN A 139 0.16 -4.51 8.07
N PRO A 140 1.37 -4.90 8.49
CA PRO A 140 2.19 -5.89 7.78
C PRO A 140 1.60 -7.30 7.80
N ASN A 141 0.68 -7.61 8.73
CA ASN A 141 0.03 -8.92 8.80
C ASN A 141 -1.07 -9.07 7.74
N THR A 142 -1.86 -8.02 7.51
CA THR A 142 -2.95 -8.03 6.52
C THR A 142 -2.53 -7.45 5.17
N THR A 143 -1.39 -6.73 5.13
CA THR A 143 -0.84 -5.99 3.99
C THR A 143 -1.73 -4.84 3.48
N LEU A 144 -2.64 -4.35 4.34
CA LEU A 144 -3.60 -3.29 4.05
C LEU A 144 -3.37 -2.05 4.94
N CYS A 145 -3.96 -0.93 4.53
CA CYS A 145 -4.07 0.26 5.37
C CYS A 145 -5.32 0.16 6.23
N GLU A 146 -5.18 0.28 7.54
CA GLU A 146 -6.24 0.11 8.53
C GLU A 146 -6.29 1.31 9.48
N VAL A 147 -7.49 1.83 9.76
CA VAL A 147 -7.66 3.00 10.63
C VAL A 147 -7.34 2.73 12.11
N ASN A 148 -7.49 1.49 12.55
CA ASN A 148 -7.24 1.08 13.94
C ASN A 148 -5.92 0.32 14.12
N TYR A 149 -5.10 0.21 13.07
CA TYR A 149 -3.81 -0.44 13.23
C TYR A 149 -2.92 0.43 14.09
N VAL A 150 -2.52 -0.13 15.24
CA VAL A 150 -1.54 0.50 16.12
C VAL A 150 -0.16 0.14 15.58
N CYS A 151 0.54 1.15 15.06
CA CYS A 151 1.90 1.00 14.58
C CYS A 151 2.83 0.61 15.75
N ALA A 152 3.01 -0.70 15.95
CA ALA A 152 3.99 -1.24 16.86
C ALA A 152 5.27 -1.50 16.07
N PHE A 153 6.38 -0.91 16.49
CA PHE A 153 7.67 -1.22 15.91
C PHE A 153 8.04 -2.68 16.24
N THR A 154 8.39 -3.46 15.22
CA THR A 154 8.89 -4.83 15.35
C THR A 154 10.18 -5.01 14.56
N CYS A 155 11.18 -5.64 15.15
CA CYS A 155 12.45 -5.91 14.49
C CYS A 155 12.32 -6.94 13.36
N THR A 156 12.61 -6.53 12.12
CA THR A 156 12.68 -7.41 10.93
C THR A 156 14.09 -7.56 10.36
N ALA A 157 15.03 -6.74 10.83
CA ALA A 157 16.44 -6.79 10.48
C ALA A 157 17.30 -6.38 11.67
N ALA A 158 18.56 -6.82 11.70
CA ALA A 158 19.50 -6.39 12.72
C ALA A 158 19.92 -4.94 12.45
N GLY A 159 20.01 -4.11 13.50
CA GLY A 159 20.40 -2.71 13.36
C GLY A 159 19.70 -1.79 14.35
N ARG A 160 19.84 -0.48 14.13
CA ARG A 160 19.19 0.57 14.91
C ARG A 160 18.09 1.21 14.08
N PHE A 161 16.95 1.50 14.70
CA PHE A 161 15.76 2.03 14.03
C PHE A 161 15.16 3.15 14.88
N ALA A 162 14.67 4.20 14.24
CA ALA A 162 14.07 5.31 14.97
C ALA A 162 12.84 4.83 15.76
N ASN A 163 12.70 5.31 17.01
CA ASN A 163 11.45 5.13 17.73
C ASN A 163 10.48 6.20 17.25
N SER A 164 9.47 5.76 16.52
CA SER A 164 8.46 6.62 15.94
C SER A 164 7.40 7.13 16.89
N ALA A 165 7.20 6.41 17.99
CA ALA A 165 6.30 6.80 19.06
C ALA A 165 6.88 7.98 19.85
N ASP A 166 8.19 8.21 19.75
CA ASP A 166 8.88 9.30 20.41
C ASP A 166 8.95 10.55 19.52
N THR A 167 8.08 11.51 19.83
CA THR A 167 8.00 12.81 19.15
C THR A 167 9.21 13.71 19.41
N THR A 168 10.10 13.35 20.33
CA THR A 168 11.36 14.05 20.59
C THR A 168 12.54 13.48 19.80
N CYS A 169 12.34 12.35 19.10
CA CYS A 169 13.38 11.59 18.41
C CYS A 169 14.56 11.17 19.32
N GLN A 170 14.40 11.17 20.64
CA GLN A 170 15.48 10.87 21.57
C GLN A 170 15.70 9.37 21.72
N THR A 171 14.69 8.55 21.46
CA THR A 171 14.75 7.11 21.60
C THR A 171 14.84 6.39 20.26
N TYR A 172 15.39 5.18 20.30
CA TYR A 172 15.55 4.31 19.15
C TYR A 172 15.48 2.85 19.59
N TYR A 173 15.14 1.97 18.65
CA TYR A 173 15.16 0.54 18.87
C TYR A 173 16.46 -0.07 18.34
N LEU A 174 17.10 -0.91 19.14
CA LEU A 174 18.16 -1.82 18.72
C LEU A 174 17.57 -3.21 18.50
N CYS A 175 17.75 -3.73 17.29
CA CYS A 175 17.35 -5.06 16.88
C CYS A 175 18.58 -5.95 16.76
N VAL A 176 18.59 -7.06 17.50
CA VAL A 176 19.70 -8.03 17.52
C VAL A 176 19.20 -9.37 17.00
N LEU A 177 19.88 -9.93 15.98
CA LEU A 177 19.58 -11.28 15.49
C LEU A 177 19.98 -12.32 16.54
N THR A 178 19.04 -13.17 16.90
CA THR A 178 19.23 -14.27 17.85
C THR A 178 19.70 -15.54 17.14
N THR A 179 20.17 -16.52 17.90
CA THR A 179 20.60 -17.83 17.38
C THR A 179 19.47 -18.63 16.77
N THR A 180 18.21 -18.32 17.07
CA THR A 180 17.01 -18.96 16.51
C THR A 180 16.54 -18.31 15.20
N GLY A 181 17.23 -17.28 14.72
CA GLY A 181 16.87 -16.56 13.49
C GLY A 181 15.79 -15.49 13.68
N THR A 182 15.31 -15.25 14.91
CA THR A 182 14.40 -14.15 15.25
C THR A 182 15.16 -12.93 15.77
N TYR A 183 14.49 -11.79 15.95
CA TYR A 183 15.12 -10.57 16.47
C TYR A 183 14.67 -10.23 17.90
N SER A 184 15.62 -9.93 18.78
CA SER A 184 15.36 -9.27 20.07
C SER A 184 15.35 -7.76 19.90
N GLN A 185 14.35 -7.11 20.49
CA GLN A 185 14.15 -5.65 20.43
C GLN A 185 14.49 -5.02 21.79
N TYR A 186 15.25 -3.94 21.76
CA TYR A 186 15.59 -3.14 22.93
C TYR A 186 15.36 -1.66 22.63
N GLU A 187 14.69 -0.94 23.51
CA GLU A 187 14.56 0.52 23.41
C GLU A 187 15.72 1.19 24.14
N TYR A 188 16.34 2.17 23.48
CA TYR A 188 17.44 2.95 24.02
C TYR A 188 17.19 4.44 23.85
N THR A 189 17.66 5.22 24.81
CA THR A 189 17.67 6.69 24.74
C THR A 189 19.05 7.15 24.25
N CYS A 190 19.06 8.08 23.29
CA CYS A 190 20.27 8.75 22.86
C CYS A 190 20.89 9.55 24.03
N PRO A 191 22.23 9.55 24.15
CA PRO A 191 22.89 10.25 25.24
C PRO A 191 22.73 11.78 25.11
N THR A 192 22.76 12.45 26.26
CA THR A 192 22.71 13.92 26.38
C THR A 192 21.52 14.54 25.63
N THR A 193 21.74 15.62 24.88
CA THR A 193 20.73 16.31 24.05
C THR A 193 20.77 15.84 22.58
N SER A 194 21.46 14.73 22.29
CA SER A 194 21.47 14.19 20.93
C SER A 194 20.17 13.47 20.60
N VAL A 195 19.81 13.45 19.32
CA VAL A 195 18.62 12.78 18.79
C VAL A 195 19.00 11.72 17.78
N PHE A 196 18.18 10.69 17.63
CA PHE A 196 18.44 9.61 16.69
C PHE A 196 18.15 10.05 15.25
N SER A 197 19.16 9.94 14.38
CA SER A 197 18.97 10.14 12.95
C SER A 197 18.56 8.83 12.26
N PRO A 198 17.36 8.76 11.64
CA PRO A 198 16.94 7.59 10.88
C PRO A 198 17.79 7.36 9.62
N THR A 199 18.44 8.40 9.10
CA THR A 199 19.29 8.32 7.91
C THR A 199 20.64 7.70 8.23
N THR A 200 21.33 8.19 9.26
CA THR A 200 22.66 7.69 9.62
C THR A 200 22.63 6.52 10.60
N ARG A 201 21.46 6.22 11.19
CA ARG A 201 21.24 5.20 12.22
C ARG A 201 22.04 5.43 13.51
N LEU A 202 22.34 6.70 13.81
CA LEU A 202 23.17 7.12 14.94
C LEU A 202 22.51 8.27 15.71
N CYS A 203 22.83 8.38 17.00
CA CYS A 203 22.53 9.55 17.79
C CYS A 203 23.46 10.70 17.37
N THR A 204 22.89 11.86 17.05
CA THR A 204 23.62 13.03 16.57
C THR A 204 22.95 14.32 17.06
N THR A 205 23.71 15.41 17.13
CA THR A 205 23.19 16.75 17.39
C THR A 205 22.80 17.50 16.11
N SER A 206 23.12 16.95 14.94
CA SER A 206 22.89 17.58 13.64
C SER A 206 21.57 17.20 12.96
N TYR A 207 20.84 16.24 13.51
CA TYR A 207 19.54 15.83 12.97
C TYR A 207 18.44 16.72 13.55
N THR A 208 17.63 17.32 12.69
CA THR A 208 16.45 18.08 13.09
C THR A 208 15.27 17.12 13.18
N CYS A 209 14.83 16.83 14.40
CA CYS A 209 13.62 16.04 14.63
C CYS A 209 12.41 16.77 14.04
N PRO A 210 11.63 16.15 13.13
CA PRO A 210 10.40 16.73 12.63
C PRO A 210 9.43 16.87 13.81
N THR A 211 9.11 18.10 14.22
CA THR A 211 8.08 18.32 15.23
C THR A 211 6.76 17.77 14.72
N ALA A 212 6.05 16.99 15.56
CA ALA A 212 4.64 16.70 15.32
C ALA A 212 3.91 18.04 15.17
N SER A 213 3.38 18.32 13.97
CA SER A 213 2.46 19.44 13.80
C SER A 213 1.26 19.15 14.69
N GLY A 214 1.06 19.99 15.70
CA GLY A 214 -0.23 20.13 16.36
C GLY A 214 -1.29 20.64 15.39
#